data_AF-A0A239KX69-F1
#
_entry.id   AF-A0A239KX69-F1
#
_cell.length_a   1.000
_cell.length_b   1.000
_cell.length_c   1.000
_cell.angle_alpha   90.00
_cell.angle_beta   90.00
_cell.angle_gamma   90.00
#
_symmetry.space_group_name_H-M   'P 1'
#
loop_
_entity.id
_entity.type
_entity.pdbx_description
1 polymer ?
#
loop_
_entity_poly.entity_id
_entity_poly.type
_entity_poly.pdbx_seq_one_letter_code
_entity_poly.pdbx_strand_id
1 'polypeptide(L)'
;MNDTSQHKGYACCFCGLPIDPDPPDVATLTYATCLGQAKHLQHEQEFYCHTVCLESKLHPQAKIYAAFLATNPSSETEDTADDE
;
A
#
# COMPACT_ATOMS: atom_id res chain seq x y z
N MET A 1 0.07 -30.71 16.70
CA MET A 1 0.75 -29.41 16.56
C MET A 1 0.03 -28.67 15.46
N ASN A 2 -0.79 -27.69 15.83
CA ASN A 2 -1.59 -26.92 14.88
C ASN A 2 -0.67 -25.90 14.21
N ASP A 3 -0.37 -26.11 12.92
CA ASP A 3 0.25 -25.10 12.08
C ASP A 3 -0.86 -24.17 11.57
N THR A 4 -1.14 -23.17 12.40
CA THR A 4 -1.99 -22.04 12.03
C THR A 4 -1.15 -21.07 11.19
N SER A 5 -1.59 -20.90 9.94
CA SER A 5 -1.51 -19.63 9.19
C SER A 5 -0.23 -19.38 8.38
N GLN A 6 -0.02 -20.11 7.29
CA GLN A 6 0.89 -19.65 6.24
C GLN A 6 0.19 -18.58 5.39
N HIS A 7 0.22 -17.33 5.85
CA HIS A 7 -0.02 -16.17 5.00
C HIS A 7 1.00 -16.24 3.86
N LYS A 8 0.56 -16.55 2.64
CA LYS A 8 1.37 -16.39 1.43
C LYS A 8 1.53 -14.89 1.20
N GLY A 9 2.51 -14.28 1.86
CA GLY A 9 2.81 -12.86 1.73
C GLY A 9 3.08 -12.49 0.27
N TYR A 10 2.65 -11.29 -0.13
CA TYR A 10 2.98 -10.75 -1.45
C TYR A 10 4.49 -10.53 -1.55
N ALA A 11 5.06 -10.66 -2.76
CA ALA A 11 6.46 -10.29 -3.01
C ALA A 11 6.51 -8.93 -3.70
N CYS A 12 7.40 -8.07 -3.24
CA CYS A 12 7.61 -6.76 -3.85
C CYS A 12 8.16 -6.91 -5.26
N CYS A 13 7.48 -6.31 -6.24
CA CYS A 13 7.88 -6.37 -7.66
C CYS A 13 9.21 -5.66 -7.97
N PHE A 14 9.73 -4.84 -7.04
CA PHE A 14 11.00 -4.14 -7.21
C PHE A 14 12.19 -4.86 -6.56
N CYS A 15 12.07 -5.27 -5.28
CA CYS A 15 13.18 -5.85 -4.54
C CYS A 15 13.08 -7.38 -4.36
N GLY A 16 11.93 -7.98 -4.69
CA GLY A 16 11.69 -9.43 -4.56
C GLY A 16 11.48 -9.92 -3.12
N LEU A 17 11.62 -9.04 -2.12
CA LEU A 17 11.40 -9.40 -0.72
C LEU A 17 9.90 -9.49 -0.40
N PRO A 18 9.51 -10.29 0.61
CA PRO A 18 8.15 -10.30 1.12
C PRO A 18 7.67 -8.90 1.53
N ILE A 19 6.37 -8.67 1.38
CA ILE A 19 5.68 -7.49 1.89
C ILE A 19 4.93 -7.93 3.13
N ASP A 20 5.34 -7.37 4.28
CA ASP A 20 4.61 -7.52 5.52
C ASP A 20 3.33 -6.66 5.47
N PRO A 21 2.20 -7.16 5.99
CA PRO A 21 0.92 -6.47 5.90
C PRO A 21 0.71 -5.44 7.04
N ASP A 22 1.72 -4.65 7.41
CA ASP A 22 1.52 -3.56 8.38
C ASP A 22 1.12 -2.26 7.65
N PRO A 23 0.51 -1.27 8.32
CA PRO A 23 0.25 0.03 7.69
C PRO A 23 1.52 0.91 7.67
N PRO A 24 1.81 1.68 6.60
CA PRO A 24 1.11 1.82 5.31
C PRO A 24 1.80 1.00 4.19
N ASP A 25 1.98 -0.30 4.40
CA ASP A 25 3.13 -0.99 3.80
C ASP A 25 2.98 -1.40 2.34
N VAL A 26 1.75 -1.46 1.82
CA VAL A 26 1.50 -1.98 0.47
C VAL A 26 1.06 -0.87 -0.47
N ALA A 27 1.90 -0.59 -1.46
CA ALA A 27 1.52 0.17 -2.64
C ALA A 27 1.25 -0.78 -3.82
N THR A 28 0.23 -0.46 -4.63
CA THR A 28 -0.06 -1.17 -5.88
C THR A 28 0.31 -0.33 -7.10
N LEU A 29 0.77 -1.02 -8.15
CA LEU A 29 1.06 -0.45 -9.46
C LEU A 29 0.24 -1.16 -10.51
N THR A 30 -0.51 -0.40 -11.31
CA THR A 30 -1.21 -0.94 -12.48
C THR A 30 -0.34 -0.71 -13.72
N TYR A 31 0.07 -1.79 -14.35
CA TYR A 31 0.61 -1.78 -15.70
C TYR A 31 -0.53 -1.96 -16.70
N ALA A 32 -0.70 -1.00 -17.60
CA ALA A 32 -1.71 -1.05 -18.63
C ALA A 32 -1.10 -0.86 -20.02
N THR A 33 -1.51 -1.67 -20.99
CA THR A 33 -1.10 -1.57 -22.39
C THR A 33 -2.24 -1.12 -23.29
N CYS A 34 -1.90 -0.49 -24.41
CA CYS A 34 -2.86 -0.09 -25.45
C CYS A 34 -3.99 0.82 -24.95
N LEU A 35 -3.74 1.65 -23.94
CA LEU A 35 -4.69 2.63 -23.45
C LEU A 35 -5.20 3.51 -24.60
N GLY A 36 -6.52 3.70 -24.66
CA GLY A 36 -7.20 4.45 -25.72
C GLY A 36 -7.47 3.68 -27.01
N GLN A 37 -7.01 2.42 -27.13
CA GLN A 37 -7.35 1.53 -28.25
C GLN A 37 -8.61 0.70 -27.96
N ALA A 38 -8.99 -0.17 -28.89
CA ALA A 38 -10.10 -1.10 -28.69
C ALA A 38 -9.90 -1.97 -27.43
N LYS A 39 -10.96 -2.16 -26.65
CA LYS A 39 -10.92 -2.81 -25.32
C LYS A 39 -10.27 -4.21 -25.31
N HIS A 40 -10.44 -5.00 -26.38
CA HIS A 40 -9.88 -6.34 -26.46
C HIS A 40 -8.35 -6.38 -26.62
N LEU A 41 -7.73 -5.24 -26.96
CA LEU A 41 -6.27 -5.07 -27.02
C LEU A 41 -5.69 -4.48 -25.73
N GLN A 42 -6.56 -4.03 -24.83
CA GLN A 42 -6.14 -3.48 -23.55
C GLN A 42 -5.89 -4.62 -22.57
N HIS A 43 -4.74 -4.58 -21.92
CA HIS A 43 -4.37 -5.50 -20.86
C HIS A 43 -3.94 -4.70 -19.65
N GLU A 44 -4.44 -5.12 -18.50
CA GLU A 44 -4.07 -4.54 -17.21
C GLU A 44 -3.52 -5.64 -16.31
N GLN A 45 -2.44 -5.31 -15.61
CA GLN A 45 -1.83 -6.17 -14.62
C GLN A 45 -1.50 -5.35 -13.39
N GLU A 46 -1.87 -5.87 -12.21
CA GLU A 46 -1.53 -5.27 -10.93
C GLU A 46 -0.27 -5.91 -10.36
N PHE A 47 0.61 -5.07 -9.80
CA PHE A 47 1.80 -5.46 -9.05
C PHE A 47 1.75 -4.88 -7.64
N TYR A 48 2.33 -5.59 -6.68
CA TYR A 48 2.48 -5.15 -5.30
C TYR A 48 3.93 -4.73 -5.01
N CYS A 49 4.11 -3.69 -4.21
CA CYS A 49 5.43 -3.21 -3.81
C CYS A 49 5.41 -2.52 -2.43
N HIS A 50 6.58 -2.44 -1.80
CA HIS A 50 6.76 -1.57 -0.63
C HIS A 50 6.63 -0.11 -1.06
N THR A 51 5.98 0.70 -0.23
CA THR A 51 5.85 2.16 -0.44
C THR A 51 7.20 2.83 -0.68
N VAL A 52 8.22 2.51 0.13
CA VAL A 52 9.58 3.06 -0.02
C VAL A 52 10.25 2.67 -1.34
N CYS A 53 10.00 1.45 -1.83
CA CYS A 53 10.54 1.00 -3.12
C CYS A 53 9.87 1.77 -4.26
N LEU A 54 8.56 1.98 -4.19
CA LEU A 54 7.84 2.80 -5.17
C LEU A 54 8.34 4.24 -5.18
N GLU A 55 8.43 4.89 -4.02
CA GLU A 55 8.92 6.27 -3.88
C GLU A 55 10.29 6.47 -4.52
N SER A 56 11.20 5.50 -4.35
CA SER A 56 12.54 5.55 -4.94
C SER A 56 12.56 5.52 -6.48
N LYS A 57 11.47 5.08 -7.12
CA LYS A 57 11.34 4.97 -8.58
C LYS A 57 10.44 6.04 -9.20
N LEU A 58 9.63 6.72 -8.39
CA LEU A 58 8.73 7.76 -8.89
C LEU A 58 9.49 8.98 -9.39
N HIS A 59 8.95 9.60 -10.44
CA HIS A 59 9.41 10.91 -10.87
C HIS A 59 9.18 11.94 -9.74
N PRO A 60 10.06 12.92 -9.50
CA PRO A 60 9.92 13.87 -8.39
C PRO A 60 8.62 14.69 -8.36
N GLN A 61 7.92 14.78 -9.51
CA GLN A 61 6.62 15.45 -9.61
C GLN A 61 5.43 14.56 -9.24
N ALA A 62 5.59 13.24 -9.22
CA ALA A 62 4.56 12.32 -8.76
C ALA A 62 4.52 12.33 -7.22
N LYS A 63 3.34 12.54 -6.65
CA LYS A 63 3.13 12.61 -5.19
C LYS A 63 2.36 11.37 -4.74
N ILE A 64 2.87 10.67 -3.72
CA ILE A 64 2.12 9.63 -3.01
C ILE A 64 1.35 10.30 -1.87
N TYR A 65 0.02 10.23 -1.90
CA TYR A 65 -0.84 10.85 -0.89
C TYR A 65 -1.13 9.92 0.31
N ALA A 66 -0.76 8.63 0.22
CA ALA A 66 -1.05 7.63 1.25
C ALA A 66 -0.23 7.79 2.55
N ALA A 67 0.95 8.41 2.49
CA ALA A 67 1.82 8.60 3.66
C ALA A 67 1.21 9.50 4.77
N PHE A 68 0.13 10.23 4.46
CA PHE A 68 -0.55 11.12 5.41
C PHE A 68 -1.63 10.43 6.27
N LEU A 69 -1.95 9.15 6.04
CA LEU A 69 -3.00 8.45 6.77
C LEU A 69 -2.53 7.80 8.08
N ALA A 70 -1.22 7.70 8.33
CA ALA A 70 -0.66 7.11 9.56
C ALA A 70 -0.46 8.13 10.70
N THR A 71 -0.63 9.43 10.45
CA THR A 71 -0.44 10.49 11.44
C THR A 71 -1.73 11.28 11.67
N ASN A 72 -2.76 10.61 12.17
CA ASN A 72 -3.77 11.27 12.99
C ASN A 72 -3.97 10.42 14.24
N PRO A 73 -3.18 10.62 15.31
CA PRO A 73 -3.65 10.31 16.63
C PRO A 73 -4.76 11.34 16.94
N SER A 74 -5.98 11.08 16.47
CA SER A 74 -7.15 11.81 16.95
C SER A 74 -7.31 11.46 18.42
N SER A 75 -6.66 12.26 19.27
CA SER A 75 -7.20 12.75 20.53
C SER A 75 -8.26 11.85 21.17
N GLU A 76 -7.84 10.76 21.82
CA GLU A 76 -8.55 10.29 23.00
C GLU A 76 -8.12 11.22 24.16
N THR A 77 -8.67 12.43 24.18
CA THR A 77 -8.74 13.17 25.45
C THR A 77 -9.78 12.46 26.28
N GLU A 78 -9.33 11.81 27.35
CA GLU A 78 -10.15 11.31 28.45
C GLU A 78 -11.09 12.43 28.91
N ASP A 79 -12.38 12.27 28.68
CA ASP A 79 -13.43 13.01 29.40
C ASP A 79 -13.35 12.54 30.87
N THR A 80 -12.53 13.19 31.69
CA THR A 80 -12.79 13.21 33.13
C THR A 80 -13.91 14.20 33.36
N ALA A 81 -15.14 13.69 33.33
CA ALA A 81 -16.29 14.39 33.88
C ALA A 81 -16.06 14.59 35.38
N ASP A 82 -16.19 15.84 35.79
CA ASP A 82 -16.32 16.26 37.18
C ASP A 82 -17.46 15.49 37.86
N ASP A 83 -17.20 14.90 39.03
CA ASP A 83 -18.23 14.62 40.02
C ASP A 83 -17.71 15.01 41.42
N GLU A 84 -18.36 16.07 41.93
CA GLU A 84 -18.50 16.60 43.31
C GLU A 84 -17.31 17.25 44.05
#